data_AF-A0A2P6S9J4-F1
#
_entry.id   AF-A0A2P6S9J4-F1
#
_cell.length_a   1.000
_cell.length_b   1.000
_cell.length_c   1.000
_cell.angle_alpha   90.00
_cell.angle_beta   90.00
_cell.angle_gamma   90.00
#
_symmetry.space_group_name_H-M   'P 1'
#
loop_
_entity.id
_entity.type
_entity.pdbx_description
1 polymer ?
#
loop_
_entity_poly.entity_id
_entity_poly.type
_entity_poly.pdbx_seq_one_letter_code
_entity_poly.pdbx_strand_id
1 'polypeptide(L)'
;MDRLKNTPHRRIIEVLRISFDGLEEKDREIFLHIACFYKGKDKDRVTQILDYCQLNPVIGLSVLADRSLITISNNELSMHDLLQEMGWEIVREQSPTYPGKRSRLWSHEDINNVLESDKVRV
;
A
#
# COMPACT_ATOMS: atom_id res chain seq x y z
N MET A 1 9.21 -15.68 -15.60
CA MET A 1 8.00 -14.93 -15.22
C MET A 1 7.33 -14.44 -16.47
N ASP A 2 6.12 -14.94 -16.73
CA ASP A 2 5.40 -14.84 -17.99
C ASP A 2 5.19 -13.39 -18.47
N ARG A 3 5.75 -13.07 -19.63
CA ARG A 3 5.63 -11.77 -20.31
C ARG A 3 4.23 -11.52 -20.90
N LEU A 4 3.26 -12.40 -20.64
CA LEU A 4 1.96 -12.46 -21.35
C LEU A 4 0.73 -12.18 -20.48
N LYS A 5 0.86 -11.95 -19.16
CA LYS A 5 -0.27 -11.51 -18.31
C LYS A 5 -0.48 -9.98 -18.27
N ASN A 6 0.35 -9.21 -18.98
CA ASN A 6 0.65 -7.82 -18.60
C ASN A 6 -0.10 -6.67 -19.29
N THR A 7 -0.95 -6.89 -20.31
CA THR A 7 -1.59 -5.73 -20.98
C THR A 7 -2.90 -5.31 -20.33
N PRO A 8 -3.89 -6.18 -20.11
CA PRO A 8 -5.17 -5.78 -19.52
C PRO A 8 -5.03 -5.45 -18.03
N HIS A 9 -4.25 -6.24 -17.30
CA HIS A 9 -4.05 -6.08 -15.86
C HIS A 9 -3.36 -4.76 -15.51
N ARG A 10 -2.28 -4.43 -16.24
CA ARG A 10 -1.60 -3.14 -16.09
C ARG A 10 -2.52 -1.96 -16.42
N ARG A 11 -3.33 -2.06 -17.48
CA ARG A 11 -4.32 -1.04 -17.81
C ARG A 11 -5.36 -0.85 -16.70
N ILE A 12 -5.79 -1.93 -16.05
CA ILE A 12 -6.71 -1.85 -14.91
C ILE A 12 -6.04 -1.10 -13.74
N ILE A 13 -4.80 -1.46 -13.39
CA ILE A 13 -4.05 -0.76 -12.35
C ILE A 13 -3.88 0.73 -12.68
N GLU A 14 -3.55 1.06 -13.94
CA GLU A 14 -3.42 2.46 -14.40
C GLU A 14 -4.74 3.24 -14.27
N VAL A 15 -5.88 2.61 -14.58
CA VAL A 15 -7.21 3.25 -14.40
C VAL A 15 -7.52 3.45 -12.92
N LEU A 16 -7.26 2.46 -12.08
CA LEU A 16 -7.46 2.57 -10.63
C LEU A 16 -6.58 3.68 -10.03
N ARG A 17 -5.36 3.86 -10.56
CA ARG A 17 -4.38 4.85 -10.06
C ARG A 17 -4.91 6.27 -10.06
N ILE A 18 -5.80 6.62 -10.99
CA ILE A 18 -6.45 7.94 -11.05
C ILE A 18 -7.11 8.31 -9.72
N SER A 19 -7.75 7.33 -9.07
CA SER A 19 -8.42 7.54 -7.78
C SER A 19 -7.44 7.81 -6.63
N PHE A 20 -6.26 7.17 -6.68
CA PHE A 20 -5.14 7.37 -5.76
C PHE A 20 -4.42 8.71 -5.99
N ASP A 21 -4.16 9.07 -7.25
CA ASP A 21 -3.43 10.30 -7.60
C ASP A 21 -4.21 11.55 -7.17
N GLY A 22 -5.54 11.48 -7.14
CA GLY A 22 -6.42 12.54 -6.64
C GLY A 22 -6.52 12.64 -5.11
N LEU A 23 -5.78 11.84 -4.33
CA LEU A 23 -5.75 11.92 -2.86
C LEU A 23 -4.75 13.00 -2.39
N GLU A 24 -4.95 13.50 -1.18
CA GLU A 24 -3.92 14.31 -0.50
C GLU A 24 -2.75 13.44 -0.03
N GLU A 25 -1.61 14.06 0.27
CA GLU A 25 -0.38 13.36 0.63
C GLU A 25 -0.55 12.40 1.82
N LYS A 26 -1.21 12.85 2.89
CA LYS A 26 -1.46 12.01 4.08
C LYS A 26 -2.38 10.83 3.77
N ASP A 27 -3.41 11.04 2.94
CA ASP A 27 -4.35 9.99 2.56
C ASP A 27 -3.67 8.94 1.66
N ARG A 28 -2.75 9.37 0.77
CA ARG A 28 -1.90 8.46 -0.01
C ARG A 28 -1.03 7.62 0.90
N GLU A 29 -0.44 8.21 1.94
CA GLU A 29 0.37 7.47 2.92
C GLU A 29 -0.46 6.44 3.70
N ILE A 30 -1.67 6.81 4.15
CA ILE A 30 -2.60 5.88 4.80
C ILE A 30 -2.97 4.73 3.85
N PHE A 31 -3.32 5.03 2.59
CA PHE A 31 -3.64 4.01 1.59
C PHE A 31 -2.50 2.99 1.44
N LEU A 32 -1.26 3.47 1.29
CA LEU A 32 -0.09 2.61 1.14
C LEU A 32 0.20 1.78 2.40
N HIS A 33 -0.02 2.33 3.60
CA HIS A 33 0.06 1.55 4.84
C HIS A 33 -0.97 0.43 4.90
N ILE A 34 -2.21 0.69 4.49
CA ILE A 34 -3.26 -0.33 4.45
C ILE A 34 -2.92 -1.43 3.44
N ALA A 35 -2.52 -1.05 2.22
CA ALA A 35 -2.15 -2.00 1.18
C ALA A 35 -0.99 -2.91 1.60
N CYS A 36 0.04 -2.36 2.27
CA CYS A 36 1.23 -3.11 2.64
C CYS A 36 1.08 -3.92 3.93
N PHE A 37 0.35 -3.40 4.93
CA PHE A 37 0.42 -3.94 6.30
C PHE A 37 -0.93 -4.17 6.96
N TYR A 38 -1.95 -3.35 6.65
CA TYR A 38 -3.15 -3.26 7.47
C TYR A 38 -4.45 -3.76 6.83
N LYS A 39 -4.40 -4.38 5.66
CA LYS A 39 -5.54 -5.15 5.13
C LYS A 39 -5.90 -6.28 6.12
N GLY A 40 -7.19 -6.42 6.41
CA GLY A 40 -7.75 -7.39 7.34
C GLY A 40 -7.42 -7.11 8.80
N LYS A 41 -7.06 -5.87 9.15
CA LYS A 41 -6.75 -5.48 10.53
C LYS A 41 -7.87 -4.67 11.16
N ASP A 42 -7.92 -4.75 12.48
CA ASP A 42 -8.83 -3.97 13.31
C ASP A 42 -8.64 -2.46 13.09
N LYS A 43 -9.73 -1.77 12.76
CA LYS A 43 -9.80 -0.37 12.38
C LYS A 43 -9.37 0.54 13.52
N ASP A 44 -9.80 0.28 14.75
CA ASP A 44 -9.48 1.14 15.89
C ASP A 44 -7.98 1.07 16.21
N ARG A 45 -7.40 -0.13 16.18
CA ARG A 45 -5.96 -0.32 16.34
C ARG A 45 -5.17 0.40 15.24
N VAL A 46 -5.58 0.26 13.98
CA VAL A 46 -4.90 0.93 12.87
C VAL A 46 -5.02 2.45 12.99
N THR A 47 -6.19 2.95 13.41
CA THR A 47 -6.41 4.39 13.66
C THR A 47 -5.43 4.91 14.70
N GLN A 48 -5.26 4.24 15.84
CA GLN A 48 -4.30 4.65 16.87
C GLN A 48 -2.86 4.71 16.38
N ILE A 49 -2.44 3.71 15.59
CA ILE A 49 -1.07 3.65 15.04
C ILE A 49 -0.83 4.81 14.06
N LEU A 50 -1.77 5.04 13.14
CA LEU A 50 -1.67 6.10 12.14
C LEU A 50 -1.77 7.50 12.78
N ASP A 51 -2.48 7.65 13.89
CA ASP A 51 -2.58 8.90 14.64
C ASP A 51 -1.24 9.27 15.29
N TYR A 52 -0.53 8.28 15.85
CA TYR A 52 0.83 8.45 16.34
C TYR A 52 1.80 8.91 15.22
N CYS A 53 1.55 8.50 13.99
CA CYS A 53 2.28 8.96 12.80
C CYS A 53 1.84 10.35 12.29
N GLN A 54 0.92 11.04 12.97
CA GLN A 54 0.38 12.36 12.61
C GLN A 54 -0.30 12.39 11.22
N LEU A 55 -0.89 11.26 10.81
CA LEU A 55 -1.52 11.10 9.49
C LEU A 55 -3.00 11.47 9.46
N ASN A 56 -3.60 11.93 10.56
CA ASN A 56 -5.03 12.26 10.65
C ASN A 56 -5.97 11.13 10.20
N PRO A 57 -5.86 9.93 10.79
CA PRO A 57 -6.51 8.72 10.27
C PRO A 57 -8.03 8.76 10.26
N VAL A 58 -8.67 9.51 11.16
CA VAL A 58 -10.13 9.65 11.16
C VAL A 58 -10.62 10.25 9.84
N ILE A 59 -9.95 11.31 9.36
CA ILE A 59 -10.29 11.97 8.10
C ILE A 59 -9.84 11.08 6.93
N GLY A 60 -8.60 10.59 6.96
CA GLY A 60 -8.06 9.82 5.84
C GLY A 60 -8.82 8.52 5.59
N LEU A 61 -9.21 7.77 6.64
CA LEU A 61 -10.03 6.57 6.48
C LEU A 61 -11.42 6.90 5.91
N SER A 62 -12.02 8.04 6.29
CA SER A 62 -13.28 8.50 5.72
C SER A 62 -13.13 8.79 4.22
N VAL A 63 -12.10 9.55 3.83
CA VAL A 63 -11.83 9.88 2.42
C VAL A 63 -11.60 8.63 1.58
N LEU A 64 -10.83 7.66 2.09
CA LEU A 64 -10.59 6.41 1.39
C LEU A 64 -11.86 5.57 1.25
N ALA A 65 -12.73 5.55 2.27
CA ALA A 65 -14.01 4.84 2.20
C ALA A 65 -14.98 5.51 1.20
N ASP A 66 -15.09 6.85 1.23
CA ASP A 66 -15.94 7.63 0.32
C ASP A 66 -15.53 7.46 -1.15
N ARG A 67 -14.23 7.26 -1.39
CA ARG A 67 -13.69 6.96 -2.73
C ARG A 67 -13.68 5.46 -3.08
N SER A 68 -14.28 4.61 -2.25
CA SER A 68 -14.30 3.15 -2.42
C SER A 68 -12.91 2.51 -2.55
N LEU A 69 -11.89 3.14 -1.97
CA LEU A 69 -10.51 2.63 -1.93
C LEU A 69 -10.29 1.62 -0.81
N ILE A 70 -11.14 1.68 0.22
CA ILE A 70 -11.21 0.71 1.31
C ILE A 70 -12.68 0.43 1.63
N THR A 71 -12.91 -0.63 2.39
CA THR A 71 -14.19 -0.91 3.03
C THR A 71 -13.94 -1.15 4.51
N ILE A 72 -14.81 -0.62 5.36
CA ILE A 72 -14.74 -0.82 6.80
C ILE A 72 -16.01 -1.55 7.22
N SER A 73 -15.88 -2.78 7.69
CA SER A 73 -17.01 -3.59 8.15
C SER A 73 -16.60 -4.43 9.36
N ASN A 74 -17.49 -4.57 10.34
CA ASN A 74 -17.21 -5.32 11.58
C ASN A 74 -15.90 -4.89 12.28
N ASN A 75 -15.61 -3.59 12.26
CA ASN A 75 -14.36 -2.99 12.74
C ASN A 75 -13.08 -3.48 12.04
N GLU A 76 -13.17 -4.03 10.83
CA GLU A 76 -12.03 -4.50 10.05
C GLU A 76 -11.83 -3.63 8.80
N LEU A 77 -10.58 -3.29 8.51
CA LEU A 77 -10.18 -2.64 7.27
C LEU A 77 -10.03 -3.67 6.16
N SER A 78 -10.82 -3.55 5.11
CA SER A 78 -10.71 -4.33 3.88
C SER A 78 -10.28 -3.45 2.71
N MET A 79 -9.56 -4.05 1.77
CA MET A 79 -9.12 -3.43 0.52
C MET A 79 -9.21 -4.48 -0.57
N HIS A 80 -9.81 -4.10 -1.71
CA HIS A 80 -9.92 -5.01 -2.85
C HIS A 80 -8.53 -5.41 -3.36
N ASP A 81 -8.36 -6.66 -3.80
CA ASP A 81 -7.06 -7.20 -4.22
C ASP A 81 -6.38 -6.34 -5.30
N LEU A 82 -7.13 -5.91 -6.31
CA LEU A 82 -6.61 -4.99 -7.34
C LEU A 82 -6.11 -3.64 -6.80
N LEU A 83 -6.74 -3.11 -5.76
CA LEU A 83 -6.29 -1.86 -5.11
C LEU A 83 -5.04 -2.11 -4.29
N GLN A 84 -4.97 -3.27 -3.62
CA GLN A 84 -3.78 -3.68 -2.90
C GLN A 84 -2.59 -3.89 -3.85
N GLU A 85 -2.80 -4.57 -4.96
CA GLU A 85 -1.81 -4.76 -6.02
C GLU A 85 -1.35 -3.43 -6.62
N MET A 86 -2.27 -2.49 -6.84
CA MET A 86 -1.92 -1.12 -7.24
C MET A 86 -1.03 -0.44 -6.19
N GLY A 87 -1.35 -0.56 -4.90
CA GLY A 87 -0.51 -0.03 -3.81
C GLY A 87 0.90 -0.64 -3.81
N TRP A 88 1.00 -1.94 -4.02
CA TRP A 88 2.28 -2.64 -4.15
C TRP A 88 3.09 -2.19 -5.36
N GLU A 89 2.43 -1.95 -6.51
CA GLU A 89 3.05 -1.41 -7.72
C GLU A 89 3.63 -0.02 -7.46
N ILE A 90 2.86 0.87 -6.84
CA ILE A 90 3.29 2.24 -6.49
C ILE A 90 4.56 2.19 -5.63
N VAL A 91 4.61 1.32 -4.62
CA VAL A 91 5.79 1.15 -3.76
C VAL A 91 6.97 0.57 -4.54
N ARG A 92 6.72 -0.40 -5.42
CA ARG A 92 7.77 -1.02 -6.26
C ARG A 92 8.41 -0.01 -7.21
N GLU A 93 7.61 0.88 -7.79
CA GLU A 93 8.07 1.91 -8.73
C GLU A 93 9.00 2.96 -8.10
N GLN A 94 8.92 3.18 -6.78
CA GLN A 94 9.87 4.08 -6.08
C GLN A 94 11.32 3.64 -6.26
N SER A 95 11.56 2.33 -6.30
CA SER A 95 12.85 1.76 -6.68
C SER A 95 12.66 0.35 -7.24
N PRO A 96 12.56 0.21 -8.58
CA PRO A 96 12.28 -1.10 -9.20
C PRO A 96 13.38 -2.12 -8.89
N THR A 97 14.64 -1.69 -8.93
CA THR A 97 15.82 -2.56 -8.80
C THR A 97 16.30 -2.74 -7.37
N TYR A 98 16.10 -1.76 -6.48
CA TYR A 98 16.67 -1.76 -5.14
C TYR A 98 15.58 -1.67 -4.08
N PRO A 99 15.04 -2.82 -3.60
CA PRO A 99 13.94 -2.82 -2.63
C PRO A 99 14.23 -1.98 -1.38
N GLY A 100 15.47 -1.99 -0.87
CA GLY A 100 15.86 -1.21 0.31
C GLY A 100 15.80 0.31 0.14
N LYS A 101 15.59 0.84 -1.08
CA LYS A 101 15.35 2.27 -1.34
C LYS A 101 13.87 2.65 -1.39
N ARG A 102 12.96 1.68 -1.27
CA ARG A 102 11.52 1.93 -1.21
C ARG A 102 11.14 2.37 0.21
N SER A 103 10.09 3.17 0.35
CA SER A 103 9.63 3.67 1.65
C SER A 103 9.09 2.56 2.57
N ARG A 104 8.67 1.44 1.98
CA ARG A 104 8.14 0.27 2.68
C ARG A 104 8.40 -1.01 1.89
N LEU A 105 8.49 -2.14 2.61
CA LEU A 105 8.60 -3.48 2.03
C LEU A 105 7.43 -4.32 2.53
N TRP A 106 6.78 -5.04 1.61
CA TRP A 106 5.63 -5.91 1.91
C TRP A 106 5.87 -7.37 1.50
N SER A 107 6.77 -7.61 0.53
CA SER A 107 7.14 -8.96 0.08
C SER A 107 8.20 -9.56 1.00
N HIS A 108 7.97 -10.78 1.48
CA HIS A 108 8.95 -11.54 2.25
C HIS A 108 10.27 -11.74 1.48
N GLU A 109 10.19 -11.92 0.16
CA GLU A 109 11.37 -12.05 -0.70
C GLU A 109 12.21 -10.77 -0.68
N ASP A 110 11.57 -9.61 -0.88
CA ASP A 110 12.27 -8.32 -0.86
C ASP A 110 12.86 -8.01 0.52
N ILE A 111 12.16 -8.36 1.60
CA ILE A 111 12.67 -8.19 2.98
C ILE A 111 13.92 -9.04 3.18
N ASN A 112 13.88 -10.33 2.81
CA ASN A 112 15.04 -11.22 2.94
C ASN A 112 16.22 -10.73 2.09
N ASN A 113 15.97 -10.31 0.84
CA ASN A 113 17.00 -9.78 -0.06
C ASN A 113 17.72 -8.56 0.56
N VAL A 114 16.97 -7.63 1.16
CA VAL A 114 17.55 -6.46 1.82
C VAL A 114 18.39 -6.89 3.03
N LEU A 115 17.83 -7.73 3.90
CA LEU A 115 18.52 -8.21 5.10
C LEU A 115 19.80 -9.01 4.80
N GLU A 116 19.81 -9.80 3.72
CA GLU A 116 20.99 -10.54 3.28
C GLU A 116 22.05 -9.62 2.66
N SER A 117 21.63 -8.63 1.86
CA SER A 117 22.55 -7.67 1.25
C SER A 117 23.25 -6.77 2.29
N ASP A 118 22.59 -6.49 3.42
CA ASP A 118 23.15 -5.70 4.52
C ASP A 118 24.16 -6.50 5.36
N LYS A 119 24.04 -7.83 5.43
CA LYS A 119 25.03 -8.70 6.11
C LYS A 119 26.40 -8.71 5.44
N VAL A 120 26.51 -8.30 4.18
CA VAL A 120 27.77 -8.24 3.43
C VAL A 120 28.54 -6.93 3.70
N ARG A 121 27.99 -6.02 4.52
CA ARG A 121 28.58 -4.69 4.84
C ARG A 121 29.08 -4.54 6.28
N VAL A 122 29.35 -5.64 7.00
CA VAL A 122 29.97 -5.62 8.35
C VAL A 122 31.39 -6.15 8.29
#